data_AF-A0A482PTW0-F1
#
_entry.id   AF-A0A482PTW0-F1
#
_cell.length_a   1.000
_cell.length_b   1.000
_cell.length_c   1.000
_cell.angle_alpha   90.00
_cell.angle_beta   90.00
_cell.angle_gamma   90.00
#
_symmetry.space_group_name_H-M   'P 1'
#
loop_
_entity.id
_entity.type
_entity.pdbx_description
1 polymer ?
#
loop_
_entity_poly.entity_id
_entity_poly.type
_entity_poly.pdbx_seq_one_letter_code
_entity_poly.pdbx_strand_id
1 'polypeptide(L)'
;MFYTKIFVLLCSLSIGTFLFVSVRYLLSTPFAANRLSSEQRARDQRIIDEILHVWPYEETVDCTQYYLHPSIIHQISHRMELAEKYNDAHYRLHDETIEQAKREFILSIIELNYTIYAFLLSEETEYSAYRDRIDSKLQVMIEKYDRFLLISGRRKAPALLPS
;
A
#
# COMPACT_ATOMS: atom_id res chain seq x y z
N MET A 1 -8.69 -0.61 60.79
CA MET A 1 -8.99 0.58 59.94
C MET A 1 -7.78 1.20 59.24
N PHE A 2 -6.54 0.73 59.45
CA PHE A 2 -5.33 1.30 58.81
C PHE A 2 -5.12 0.78 57.38
N TYR A 3 -5.38 -0.53 57.17
CA TYR A 3 -5.18 -1.21 55.89
C TYR A 3 -6.08 -0.69 54.75
N THR A 4 -7.30 -0.24 55.05
CA THR A 4 -8.21 0.33 54.05
C THR A 4 -7.70 1.65 53.47
N LYS A 5 -7.06 2.49 54.28
CA LYS A 5 -6.51 3.77 53.80
C LYS A 5 -5.28 3.59 52.91
N ILE A 6 -4.41 2.64 53.27
CA ILE A 6 -3.22 2.31 52.47
C ILE A 6 -3.63 1.67 51.13
N PHE A 7 -4.63 0.78 51.14
CA PHE A 7 -5.13 0.14 49.92
C PHE A 7 -5.73 1.16 48.93
N VAL A 8 -6.54 2.11 49.40
CA VAL A 8 -7.12 3.17 48.56
C VAL A 8 -6.04 4.06 47.95
N LEU A 9 -4.97 4.34 48.70
CA LEU A 9 -3.84 5.17 48.24
C LEU A 9 -2.99 4.47 47.17
N LEU A 10 -2.84 3.14 47.26
CA LEU A 10 -2.17 2.35 46.23
C LEU A 10 -3.00 2.26 44.93
N CYS A 11 -4.32 2.14 45.03
CA CYS A 11 -5.21 2.14 43.87
C CYS A 11 -5.26 3.50 43.15
N SER A 12 -5.23 4.62 43.88
CA SER A 12 -5.20 5.94 43.24
C SER A 12 -3.86 6.22 42.54
N LEU A 13 -2.75 5.72 43.09
CA LEU A 13 -1.44 5.76 42.44
C LEU A 13 -1.38 4.94 41.14
N SER A 14 -1.97 3.74 41.12
CA SER A 14 -1.97 2.91 39.90
C SER A 14 -2.86 3.47 38.80
N ILE A 15 -4.01 4.04 39.14
CA ILE A 15 -4.89 4.72 38.18
C ILE A 15 -4.21 5.99 37.64
N GLY A 16 -3.54 6.75 38.51
CA GLY A 16 -2.81 7.96 38.11
C GLY A 16 -1.67 7.67 37.13
N THR A 17 -0.89 6.60 37.37
CA THR A 17 0.18 6.19 36.44
C THR A 17 -0.39 5.64 35.14
N PHE A 18 -1.47 4.87 35.19
CA PHE A 18 -2.13 4.36 33.98
C PHE A 18 -2.70 5.48 33.11
N LEU A 19 -3.35 6.47 33.71
CA LEU A 19 -3.84 7.67 33.01
C LEU A 19 -2.69 8.50 32.45
N PHE A 20 -1.62 8.69 33.22
CA PHE A 20 -0.44 9.42 32.75
C PHE A 20 0.24 8.71 31.56
N VAL A 21 0.38 7.39 31.62
CA VAL A 21 0.91 6.59 30.50
C VAL A 21 -0.03 6.63 29.31
N SER A 22 -1.34 6.56 29.51
CA SER A 22 -2.34 6.62 28.43
C SER A 22 -2.38 8.01 27.77
N VAL A 23 -2.28 9.08 28.55
CA VAL A 23 -2.18 10.46 28.04
C VAL A 23 -0.85 10.67 27.34
N ARG A 24 0.27 10.15 27.87
CA ARG A 24 1.54 10.19 27.15
C ARG A 24 1.49 9.39 25.87
N TYR A 25 0.85 8.22 25.88
CA TYR A 25 0.67 7.37 24.72
C TYR A 25 -0.17 8.08 23.65
N LEU A 26 -1.26 8.75 24.06
CA LEU A 26 -2.09 9.63 23.21
C LEU A 26 -1.29 10.82 22.68
N LEU A 27 -0.48 11.49 23.49
CA LEU A 27 0.40 12.58 23.07
C LEU A 27 1.58 12.11 22.20
N SER A 28 1.96 10.83 22.29
CA SER A 28 2.97 10.19 21.45
C SER A 28 2.38 9.46 20.25
N THR A 29 1.05 9.45 20.07
CA THR A 29 0.46 9.03 18.80
C THR A 29 0.91 10.00 17.71
N PRO A 30 1.16 9.52 16.49
CA PRO A 30 1.94 10.25 15.52
C PRO A 30 1.08 11.32 14.86
N PHE A 31 0.93 12.46 15.54
CA PHE A 31 1.06 13.75 14.87
C PHE A 31 2.55 14.11 14.77
N ALA A 32 3.39 13.11 14.44
CA ALA A 32 4.63 13.38 13.74
C ALA A 32 4.20 13.89 12.36
N ALA A 33 3.87 15.17 12.27
CA ALA A 33 3.90 15.88 11.00
C ALA A 33 5.26 15.54 10.40
N ASN A 34 5.28 14.73 9.33
CA ASN A 34 6.48 14.21 8.68
C ASN A 34 7.40 15.38 8.32
N ARG A 35 8.30 15.74 9.24
CA ARG A 35 9.37 16.72 9.02
C ARG A 35 10.50 16.03 8.28
N LEU A 36 10.15 15.41 7.15
CA LEU A 36 11.12 15.02 6.14
C LEU A 36 11.86 16.27 5.69
N SER A 37 13.18 16.15 5.52
CA SER A 37 13.96 17.21 4.89
C SER A 37 13.48 17.42 3.45
N SER A 38 13.75 18.61 2.89
CA SER A 38 13.45 18.89 1.49
C SER A 38 14.09 17.87 0.55
N GLU A 39 15.31 17.42 0.86
CA GLU A 39 16.04 16.41 0.09
C GLU A 39 15.38 15.03 0.17
N GLN A 40 14.92 14.61 1.35
CA GLN A 40 14.20 13.35 1.53
C GLN A 40 12.89 13.37 0.76
N ARG A 41 12.11 14.46 0.85
CA ARG A 41 10.87 14.61 0.07
C ARG A 41 11.12 14.58 -1.42
N ALA A 42 12.16 15.27 -1.91
CA ALA A 42 12.50 15.29 -3.32
C ALA A 42 12.93 13.91 -3.83
N ARG A 43 13.68 13.14 -3.02
CA ARG A 43 14.04 11.76 -3.34
C ARG A 43 12.80 10.86 -3.38
N ASP A 44 11.96 10.92 -2.36
CA ASP A 44 10.74 10.11 -2.28
C ASP A 44 9.81 10.41 -3.48
N GLN A 45 9.66 11.69 -3.84
CA GLN A 45 8.90 12.10 -5.02
C GLN A 45 9.47 11.54 -6.33
N ARG A 46 10.80 11.51 -6.51
CA ARG A 46 11.41 10.89 -7.70
C ARG A 46 11.10 9.40 -7.78
N ILE A 47 11.21 8.69 -6.66
CA ILE A 47 10.90 7.25 -6.61
C ILE A 47 9.43 7.02 -6.97
N ILE A 48 8.51 7.82 -6.41
CA ILE A 48 7.08 7.74 -6.75
C ILE A 48 6.89 8.00 -8.25
N ASP A 49 7.49 9.03 -8.81
CA ASP A 49 7.35 9.37 -10.22
C ASP A 49 7.92 8.29 -11.15
N GLU A 50 9.03 7.66 -10.77
CA GLU A 50 9.57 6.51 -11.48
C GLU A 50 8.61 5.32 -11.48
N ILE A 51 7.97 5.02 -10.35
CA ILE A 51 6.98 3.94 -10.25
C ILE A 51 5.78 4.24 -11.17
N LEU A 52 5.25 5.46 -11.11
CA LEU A 52 4.12 5.89 -11.93
C LEU A 52 4.45 5.94 -13.42
N HIS A 53 5.71 6.16 -13.77
CA HIS A 53 6.18 6.10 -15.14
C HIS A 53 6.24 4.66 -15.68
N VAL A 54 6.68 3.70 -14.85
CA VAL A 54 6.71 2.27 -15.23
C VAL A 54 5.29 1.70 -15.30
N TRP A 55 4.40 2.16 -14.43
CA TRP A 55 3.01 1.74 -14.36
C TRP A 55 2.05 2.92 -14.58
N PRO A 56 1.87 3.44 -15.80
CA PRO A 56 0.90 4.50 -16.06
C PRO A 56 -0.51 4.05 -15.71
N TYR A 57 -1.28 4.88 -15.01
CA TYR A 57 -2.60 4.50 -14.49
C TYR A 57 -3.59 4.15 -15.61
N GLU A 58 -3.67 5.00 -16.62
CA GLU A 58 -4.59 4.85 -17.76
C GLU A 58 -4.31 3.53 -18.48
N GLU A 59 -3.04 3.23 -18.74
CA GLU A 59 -2.66 1.96 -19.36
C GLU A 59 -2.97 0.77 -18.45
N THR A 60 -2.85 0.91 -17.13
CA THR A 60 -3.06 -0.17 -16.17
C THR A 60 -4.54 -0.52 -16.01
N VAL A 61 -5.42 0.47 -15.97
CA VAL A 61 -6.87 0.27 -15.78
C VAL A 61 -7.54 -0.18 -17.08
N ASP A 62 -7.16 0.41 -18.21
CA ASP A 62 -7.80 0.13 -19.50
C ASP A 62 -7.27 -1.16 -20.16
N CYS A 63 -6.11 -1.67 -19.73
CA CYS A 63 -5.61 -2.96 -20.21
C CYS A 63 -6.49 -4.15 -19.79
N THR A 64 -7.43 -3.98 -18.84
CA THR A 64 -8.33 -5.02 -18.30
C THR A 64 -8.97 -5.88 -19.40
N GLN A 65 -9.27 -5.28 -20.55
CA GLN A 65 -9.93 -5.96 -21.66
C GLN A 65 -9.00 -6.81 -22.54
N TYR A 66 -7.68 -6.68 -22.38
CA TYR A 66 -6.68 -7.23 -23.30
C TYR A 66 -5.58 -8.07 -22.65
N TYR A 67 -5.62 -8.29 -21.33
CA TYR A 67 -4.63 -9.11 -20.59
C TYR A 67 -4.53 -10.57 -21.07
N LEU A 68 -5.45 -11.03 -21.92
CA LEU A 68 -5.42 -12.37 -22.52
C LEU A 68 -4.72 -12.41 -23.89
N HIS A 69 -4.30 -11.26 -24.43
CA HIS A 69 -3.55 -11.21 -25.68
C HIS A 69 -2.06 -11.50 -25.43
N PRO A 70 -1.44 -12.50 -26.08
CA PRO A 70 -0.06 -12.91 -25.81
C PRO A 70 0.97 -11.76 -25.85
N SER A 71 0.83 -10.85 -26.81
CA SER A 71 1.71 -9.68 -26.96
C SER A 71 1.63 -8.70 -25.77
N ILE A 72 0.44 -8.57 -25.19
CA ILE A 72 0.16 -7.68 -24.07
C ILE A 72 0.67 -8.33 -22.78
N ILE A 73 0.47 -9.64 -22.64
CA ILE A 73 1.03 -10.46 -21.55
C ILE A 73 2.54 -10.28 -21.45
N HIS A 74 3.27 -10.35 -22.57
CA HIS A 74 4.72 -10.15 -22.57
C HIS A 74 5.15 -8.74 -22.12
N GLN A 75 4.45 -7.70 -22.57
CA GLN A 75 4.74 -6.31 -22.17
C GLN A 75 4.46 -6.08 -20.68
N ILE A 76 3.35 -6.62 -20.19
CA ILE A 76 2.96 -6.55 -18.79
C ILE A 76 3.96 -7.31 -17.93
N SER A 77 4.32 -8.53 -18.30
CA SER A 77 5.31 -9.35 -17.59
C SER A 77 6.65 -8.61 -17.45
N HIS A 78 7.11 -7.95 -18.51
CA HIS A 78 8.33 -7.14 -18.45
C HIS A 78 8.22 -5.93 -17.50
N ARG A 79 7.08 -5.21 -17.52
CA ARG A 79 6.82 -4.12 -16.56
C ARG A 79 6.66 -4.63 -15.12
N MET A 80 6.19 -5.87 -14.94
CA MET A 80 6.07 -6.55 -13.65
C MET A 80 7.44 -6.88 -13.07
N GLU A 81 8.38 -7.40 -13.86
CA GLU A 81 9.77 -7.59 -13.43
C GLU A 81 10.42 -6.26 -13.00
N LEU A 82 10.17 -5.19 -13.74
CA LEU A 82 10.64 -3.85 -13.38
C LEU A 82 10.01 -3.32 -12.09
N ALA A 83 8.84 -3.82 -11.69
CA ALA A 83 8.17 -3.40 -10.45
C ALA A 83 8.87 -3.96 -9.21
N GLU A 84 9.43 -5.17 -9.30
CA GLU A 84 10.04 -5.87 -8.16
C GLU A 84 11.21 -5.09 -7.55
N LYS A 85 12.01 -4.41 -8.38
CA LYS A 85 13.14 -3.58 -7.93
C LYS A 85 12.73 -2.50 -6.92
N TYR A 86 11.47 -2.03 -6.95
CA TYR A 86 10.99 -0.97 -6.04
C TYR A 86 10.76 -1.46 -4.61
N ASN A 87 10.90 -2.76 -4.34
CA ASN A 87 10.98 -3.31 -2.99
C ASN A 87 12.40 -3.29 -2.40
N ASP A 88 13.43 -2.99 -3.20
CA ASP A 88 14.80 -2.92 -2.71
C ASP A 88 14.99 -1.79 -1.70
N ALA A 89 15.96 -1.96 -0.80
CA ALA A 89 16.30 -0.96 0.22
C ALA A 89 16.66 0.42 -0.37
N HIS A 90 17.15 0.46 -1.61
CA HIS A 90 17.46 1.69 -2.33
C HIS A 90 16.20 2.53 -2.65
N TYR A 91 15.06 1.90 -2.84
CA TYR A 91 13.78 2.54 -3.18
C TYR A 91 12.85 2.68 -1.97
N ARG A 92 13.34 2.45 -0.75
CA ARG A 92 12.58 2.67 0.47
C ARG A 92 12.29 4.16 0.64
N LEU A 93 11.01 4.50 0.75
CA LEU A 93 10.53 5.84 1.05
C LEU A 93 10.68 6.13 2.55
N HIS A 94 10.85 7.41 2.90
CA HIS A 94 11.01 7.83 4.28
C HIS A 94 9.66 8.01 4.99
N ASP A 95 8.61 8.37 4.23
CA ASP A 95 7.26 8.35 4.75
C ASP A 95 6.76 6.90 4.83
N GLU A 96 6.72 6.34 6.04
CA GLU A 96 6.28 4.95 6.27
C GLU A 96 4.83 4.70 5.81
N THR A 97 3.97 5.72 5.77
CA THR A 97 2.59 5.57 5.27
C THR A 97 2.59 5.37 3.75
N ILE A 98 3.40 6.17 3.04
CA ILE A 98 3.55 6.05 1.60
C ILE A 98 4.33 4.78 1.26
N GLU A 99 5.36 4.43 2.02
CA GLU A 99 6.14 3.19 1.87
C GLU A 99 5.25 1.95 1.99
N GLN A 100 4.36 1.92 2.98
CA GLN A 100 3.42 0.81 3.15
C GLN A 100 2.46 0.70 1.96
N ALA A 101 1.89 1.83 1.51
CA ALA A 101 1.02 1.85 0.33
C ALA A 101 1.75 1.41 -0.94
N LYS A 102 3.00 1.86 -1.12
CA LYS A 102 3.88 1.43 -2.22
C LYS A 102 4.09 -0.08 -2.17
N ARG A 103 4.46 -0.65 -1.02
CA ARG A 103 4.68 -2.10 -0.86
C ARG A 103 3.44 -2.91 -1.20
N GLU A 104 2.28 -2.50 -0.71
CA GLU A 104 1.02 -3.18 -1.04
C GLU A 104 0.74 -3.16 -2.55
N PHE A 105 0.98 -2.02 -3.21
CA PHE A 105 0.84 -1.91 -4.65
C PHE A 105 1.83 -2.82 -5.40
N ILE A 106 3.13 -2.76 -5.08
CA ILE A 106 4.14 -3.62 -5.73
C ILE A 106 3.84 -5.11 -5.48
N LEU A 107 3.43 -5.50 -4.27
CA LEU A 107 3.04 -6.88 -3.97
C LEU A 107 1.84 -7.34 -4.81
N SER A 108 0.84 -6.48 -5.00
CA SER A 108 -0.31 -6.81 -5.85
C SER A 108 0.06 -7.04 -7.32
N ILE A 109 1.05 -6.29 -7.83
CA ILE A 109 1.61 -6.51 -9.18
C ILE A 109 2.28 -7.89 -9.27
N ILE A 110 3.08 -8.25 -8.26
CA ILE A 110 3.78 -9.54 -8.19
C ILE A 110 2.76 -10.70 -8.13
N GLU A 111 1.72 -10.59 -7.31
CA GLU A 111 0.67 -11.60 -7.22
C GLU A 111 -0.10 -11.79 -8.54
N LEU A 112 -0.37 -10.69 -9.24
CA LEU A 112 -0.99 -10.75 -10.57
C LEU A 112 -0.06 -11.46 -11.56
N ASN A 113 1.24 -11.16 -11.55
CA ASN A 113 2.23 -11.81 -12.41
C ASN A 113 2.27 -13.33 -12.19
N TYR A 114 2.34 -13.78 -10.94
CA TYR A 114 2.31 -15.21 -10.61
C TYR A 114 1.03 -15.89 -11.09
N THR A 115 -0.11 -15.19 -11.00
CA THR A 115 -1.41 -15.73 -11.46
C THR A 115 -1.45 -15.87 -12.98
N ILE A 116 -0.93 -14.88 -13.71
CA ILE A 116 -0.82 -14.93 -15.18
C ILE A 116 0.16 -16.03 -15.61
N TYR A 117 1.30 -16.15 -14.93
CA TYR A 117 2.27 -17.22 -15.21
C TYR A 117 1.67 -18.61 -15.00
N ALA A 118 0.93 -18.81 -13.91
CA ALA A 118 0.22 -20.07 -13.66
C ALA A 118 -0.84 -20.37 -14.73
N PHE A 119 -1.55 -19.34 -15.22
CA PHE A 119 -2.48 -19.47 -16.34
C PHE A 119 -1.79 -19.90 -17.64
N LEU A 120 -0.62 -19.33 -17.97
CA LEU A 120 0.12 -19.69 -19.18
C LEU A 120 0.60 -21.15 -19.18
N LEU A 121 0.75 -21.75 -18.00
CA LEU A 121 1.17 -23.13 -17.82
C LEU A 121 0.01 -24.12 -17.62
N SER A 122 -1.23 -23.63 -17.53
CA SER A 122 -2.38 -24.48 -17.23
C SER A 122 -2.96 -25.15 -18.47
N GLU A 123 -3.70 -26.23 -18.24
CA GLU A 123 -4.44 -26.93 -19.29
C GLU A 123 -5.72 -26.15 -19.66
N GLU A 124 -6.21 -26.32 -20.90
CA GLU A 124 -7.40 -25.61 -21.41
C GLU A 124 -8.64 -25.76 -20.52
N THR A 125 -8.76 -26.89 -19.81
CA THR A 125 -9.85 -27.19 -18.87
C THR A 125 -9.90 -26.25 -17.66
N GLU A 126 -8.80 -25.58 -17.32
CA GLU A 126 -8.66 -24.70 -16.16
C GLU A 126 -8.77 -23.20 -16.52
N TYR A 127 -8.89 -22.87 -17.81
CA TYR A 127 -8.81 -21.49 -18.30
C TYR A 127 -9.87 -20.54 -17.72
N SER A 128 -11.11 -21.01 -17.54
CA SER A 128 -12.17 -20.20 -16.94
C SER A 128 -11.87 -19.83 -15.50
N ALA A 129 -11.39 -20.78 -14.70
CA ALA A 129 -11.03 -20.55 -13.30
C ALA A 129 -9.84 -19.58 -13.16
N TYR A 130 -8.85 -19.66 -14.04
CA TYR A 130 -7.74 -18.71 -14.05
C TYR A 130 -8.14 -17.32 -14.53
N ARG A 131 -9.05 -17.22 -15.50
CA ARG A 131 -9.59 -15.92 -15.93
C ARG A 131 -10.22 -15.17 -14.75
N ASP A 132 -11.10 -15.83 -14.01
CA ASP A 132 -11.76 -15.22 -12.85
C ASP A 132 -10.74 -14.79 -11.77
N ARG A 133 -9.68 -15.59 -11.57
CA ARG A 133 -8.58 -15.24 -10.63
C ARG A 133 -7.76 -14.06 -11.10
N ILE A 134 -7.42 -13.99 -12.39
CA ILE A 134 -6.69 -12.87 -12.98
C ILE A 134 -7.52 -11.59 -12.82
N ASP A 135 -8.82 -11.63 -13.14
CA ASP A 135 -9.72 -10.48 -12.99
C ASP A 135 -9.79 -10.02 -11.53
N SER A 136 -9.93 -10.97 -10.59
CA SER A 136 -9.94 -10.65 -9.16
C SER A 136 -8.63 -10.00 -8.70
N LYS A 137 -7.47 -10.53 -9.11
CA LYS A 137 -6.16 -9.99 -8.75
C LYS A 137 -5.90 -8.62 -9.38
N LEU A 138 -6.39 -8.42 -10.59
CA LEU A 138 -6.30 -7.15 -11.29
C LEU A 138 -7.11 -6.06 -10.59
N GLN A 139 -8.33 -6.37 -10.12
CA GLN A 139 -9.13 -5.43 -9.33
C GLN A 139 -8.43 -5.04 -8.01
N VAL A 140 -7.83 -6.02 -7.31
CA VAL A 140 -7.04 -5.75 -6.11
C VAL A 140 -5.86 -4.83 -6.43
N MET A 141 -5.13 -5.09 -7.52
CA MET A 141 -4.00 -4.26 -7.92
C MET A 141 -4.43 -2.81 -8.24
N ILE A 142 -5.56 -2.62 -8.93
CA ILE A 142 -6.13 -1.30 -9.19
C ILE A 142 -6.50 -0.58 -7.88
N GLU A 143 -7.14 -1.27 -6.93
CA GLU A 143 -7.46 -0.70 -5.62
C GLU A 143 -6.20 -0.26 -4.87
N LYS A 144 -5.13 -1.07 -4.89
CA LYS A 144 -3.86 -0.73 -4.25
C LYS A 144 -3.16 0.43 -4.96
N TYR A 145 -3.25 0.51 -6.28
CA TYR A 145 -2.76 1.64 -7.04
C TYR A 145 -3.51 2.92 -6.64
N ASP A 146 -4.84 2.90 -6.62
CA ASP A 146 -5.66 4.05 -6.21
C ASP A 146 -5.31 4.54 -4.80
N ARG A 147 -5.12 3.61 -3.87
CA ARG A 147 -4.66 3.92 -2.51
C ARG A 147 -3.28 4.58 -2.52
N PHE A 148 -2.33 4.06 -3.30
CA PHE A 148 -1.00 4.63 -3.44
C PHE A 148 -1.04 6.05 -4.02
N LEU A 149 -1.85 6.30 -5.04
CA LEU A 149 -2.04 7.64 -5.63
C LEU A 149 -2.65 8.63 -4.64
N LEU A 150 -3.66 8.19 -3.87
CA LEU A 150 -4.30 9.03 -2.86
C LEU A 150 -3.33 9.42 -1.75
N ILE A 151 -2.61 8.44 -1.20
CA ILE A 151 -1.69 8.63 -0.08
C ILE A 151 -0.45 9.44 -0.49
N SER A 152 0.03 9.29 -1.73
CA SER A 152 1.13 10.10 -2.29
C SER A 152 0.70 11.52 -2.71
N GLY A 153 -0.59 11.87 -2.60
CA GLY A 153 -1.13 13.17 -3.00
C GLY A 153 -1.19 13.38 -4.52
N ARG A 154 -1.08 12.30 -5.31
CA ARG A 154 -1.13 12.32 -6.78
C ARG A 154 -2.55 12.22 -7.33
N ARG A 155 -3.52 11.80 -6.51
CA ARG A 155 -4.96 11.87 -6.80
C ARG A 155 -5.67 12.65 -5.70
N LYS A 156 -6.49 13.64 -6.08
CA LYS A 156 -7.41 14.27 -5.14
C LYS A 156 -8.51 13.26 -4.82
N ALA A 157 -8.86 13.09 -3.54
CA ALA A 157 -10.05 12.33 -3.16
C ALA A 157 -11.24 12.81 -4.00
N PRO A 158 -12.12 11.91 -4.48
CA PRO A 158 -13.32 12.35 -5.20
C PRO A 158 -14.04 13.33 -4.29
N ALA A 159 -14.22 14.56 -4.77
CA ALA A 159 -15.00 15.56 -4.06
C ALA A 159 -16.39 14.95 -3.88
N LEU A 160 -16.74 14.62 -2.63
CA LEU A 160 -18.11 14.30 -2.25
C LEU A 160 -18.93 15.52 -2.64
N LEU A 161 -19.61 15.44 -3.78
CA LEU A 161 -20.61 16.43 -4.16
C LEU A 161 -21.64 16.46 -3.03
N PRO A 162 -21.93 17.64 -2.46
CA PRO A 162 -22.98 17.73 -1.46
C PRO A 162 -24.30 17.28 -2.09
N SER A 163 -24.91 16.29 -1.46
CA SER A 163 -26.27 15.81 -1.73
C SER A 163 -27.30 16.91 -1.52
#